data_AF-A0A2E6UVC0-F1
#
_entry.id   AF-A0A2E6UVC0-F1
#
_cell.length_a   1.000
_cell.length_b   1.000
_cell.length_c   1.000
_cell.angle_alpha   90.00
_cell.angle_beta   90.00
_cell.angle_gamma   90.00
#
_symmetry.space_group_name_H-M   'P 1'
#
loop_
_entity.id
_entity.type
_entity.pdbx_description
1 polymer ?
#
loop_
_entity_poly.entity_id
_entity_poly.type
_entity_poly.pdbx_seq_one_letter_code
_entity_poly.pdbx_strand_id
1 'polypeptide(L)'
;MDPAEYAWLAGLAVILVITLRHLGLKPSNEREWVVENRRMAYADFDGDEVTLRNVRDFRWRTTRDFDERWTDWTFRPSEVTAIWLVLEYFDPKRKPIAHTLMSFEFDDGRRLSCSIEVRREVGETYHPIRGMLRQYELLYVWATESDSIGVRARCRRNSKTHLFEGIVLGEDNHRRLLESFLRRTNDLHD
;
A
#
# COMPACT_ATOMS: atom_id res chain seq x y z
N MET A 1 32.73 -41.14 -6.69
CA MET A 1 31.68 -40.47 -5.92
C MET A 1 30.39 -41.25 -6.07
N ASP A 2 29.73 -41.51 -4.96
CA ASP A 2 28.44 -42.18 -4.89
C ASP A 2 27.35 -41.25 -5.51
N PRO A 3 26.37 -41.76 -6.25
CA PRO A 3 25.16 -41.02 -6.62
C PRO A 3 24.57 -40.14 -5.51
N ALA A 4 24.64 -40.58 -4.25
CA ALA A 4 24.21 -39.80 -3.09
C ALA A 4 25.06 -38.53 -2.85
N GLU A 5 26.38 -38.60 -3.06
CA GLU A 5 27.27 -37.43 -2.94
C GLU A 5 26.99 -36.39 -4.01
N TYR A 6 26.72 -36.81 -5.25
CA TYR A 6 26.31 -35.91 -6.32
C TYR A 6 24.97 -35.22 -6.03
N ALA A 7 24.02 -35.94 -5.44
CA ALA A 7 22.73 -35.37 -5.04
C ALA A 7 22.87 -34.31 -3.93
N TRP A 8 23.72 -34.55 -2.94
CA TRP A 8 24.02 -33.57 -1.88
C TRP A 8 24.70 -32.32 -2.42
N LEU A 9 25.71 -32.48 -3.28
CA LEU A 9 26.43 -31.36 -3.90
C LEU A 9 25.50 -30.53 -4.80
N ALA A 10 24.62 -31.19 -5.57
CA ALA A 10 23.61 -30.50 -6.37
C ALA A 10 22.62 -29.71 -5.49
N GLY A 11 22.17 -30.30 -4.37
CA GLY A 11 21.30 -29.62 -3.40
C GLY A 11 21.96 -28.39 -2.79
N LEU A 12 23.22 -28.50 -2.37
CA LEU A 12 24.00 -27.37 -1.84
C LEU A 12 24.21 -26.27 -2.88
N ALA A 13 24.49 -26.63 -4.14
CA ALA A 13 24.64 -25.66 -5.22
C ALA A 13 23.34 -24.90 -5.50
N VAL A 14 22.19 -25.59 -5.50
CA VAL A 14 20.87 -24.94 -5.65
C VAL A 14 20.60 -23.98 -4.49
N ILE A 15 20.86 -24.39 -3.25
CA ILE A 15 20.69 -23.53 -2.07
C ILE A 15 21.60 -22.31 -2.16
N LEU A 16 22.87 -22.48 -2.57
CA LEU A 16 23.82 -21.40 -2.73
C LEU A 16 23.36 -20.40 -3.81
N VAL A 17 22.90 -20.88 -4.96
CA VAL A 17 22.37 -20.02 -6.03
C VAL A 17 21.14 -19.24 -5.57
N ILE A 18 20.20 -19.89 -4.87
CA ILE A 18 19.02 -19.23 -4.32
C ILE A 18 19.43 -18.16 -3.29
N THR A 19 20.39 -18.47 -2.43
CA THR A 19 20.86 -17.56 -1.38
C THR A 19 21.58 -16.35 -1.98
N LEU A 20 22.51 -16.56 -2.92
CA LEU A 20 23.22 -15.49 -3.61
C LEU A 20 22.24 -14.59 -4.39
N ARG A 21 21.25 -15.19 -5.06
CA ARG A 21 20.19 -14.43 -5.73
C ARG A 21 19.38 -13.61 -4.73
N HIS A 22 18.96 -14.20 -3.61
CA HIS A 22 18.15 -13.51 -2.60
C HIS A 22 18.90 -12.35 -1.94
N LEU A 23 20.19 -12.51 -1.66
CA LEU A 23 21.06 -11.46 -1.11
C LEU A 23 21.38 -10.33 -2.11
N GLY A 24 21.28 -10.61 -3.41
CA GLY A 24 21.51 -9.63 -4.47
C GLY A 24 20.30 -8.77 -4.84
N LEU A 25 19.10 -9.11 -4.37
CA LEU A 25 17.88 -8.32 -4.61
C LEU A 25 17.95 -7.02 -3.80
N LYS A 26 18.01 -5.88 -4.50
CA LYS A 26 17.92 -4.55 -3.89
C LYS A 26 16.59 -3.89 -4.27
N PRO A 27 15.83 -3.35 -3.30
CA PRO A 27 14.76 -2.42 -3.62
C PRO A 27 15.36 -1.18 -4.30
N SER A 28 14.58 -0.55 -5.17
CA SER A 28 14.89 0.65 -5.94
C SER A 28 13.59 1.34 -6.30
N ASN A 29 13.46 2.59 -5.86
CA ASN A 29 12.30 3.42 -6.15
C ASN A 29 12.22 3.91 -7.62
N GLU A 30 13.27 3.68 -8.41
CA GLU A 30 13.50 4.28 -9.74
C GLU A 30 13.02 3.44 -10.94
N ARG A 31 12.17 2.42 -10.74
CA ARG A 31 11.67 1.58 -11.85
C ARG A 31 10.47 2.18 -12.60
N GLU A 32 10.07 1.58 -13.71
CA GLU A 32 8.83 1.93 -14.42
C GLU A 32 7.62 1.29 -13.75
N TRP A 33 6.90 2.11 -12.97
CA TRP A 33 5.74 1.67 -12.21
C TRP A 33 4.43 1.89 -12.97
N VAL A 34 3.44 1.04 -12.70
CA VAL A 34 2.07 1.26 -13.18
C VAL A 34 1.57 2.65 -12.75
N VAL A 35 0.76 3.30 -13.60
CA VAL A 35 0.31 4.71 -13.43
C VAL A 35 -0.27 4.96 -12.03
N GLU A 36 -1.02 4.00 -11.51
CA GLU A 36 -1.65 4.03 -10.18
C GLU A 36 -0.67 4.21 -9.01
N ASN A 37 0.61 3.87 -9.22
CA ASN A 37 1.70 3.86 -8.23
C ASN A 37 2.94 4.63 -8.72
N ARG A 38 2.76 5.51 -9.72
CA ARG A 38 3.86 6.21 -10.38
C ARG A 38 4.54 7.22 -9.44
N ARG A 39 3.75 7.92 -8.61
CA ARG A 39 4.27 8.87 -7.63
C ARG A 39 4.22 8.25 -6.23
N MET A 40 5.31 8.41 -5.50
CA MET A 40 5.33 8.09 -4.07
C MET A 40 4.95 9.33 -3.29
N ALA A 41 4.08 9.16 -2.32
CA ALA A 41 3.79 10.20 -1.36
C ALA A 41 4.97 10.39 -0.40
N TYR A 42 5.11 11.59 0.12
CA TYR A 42 6.00 11.92 1.23
C TYR A 42 5.38 13.08 2.02
N ALA A 43 5.64 13.11 3.31
CA ALA A 43 5.08 14.05 4.25
C ALA A 43 6.16 15.04 4.72
N ASP A 44 5.96 16.32 4.44
CA ASP A 44 6.74 17.42 5.01
C ASP A 44 6.11 17.82 6.35
N PHE A 45 6.86 17.67 7.46
CA PHE A 45 6.40 18.02 8.81
C PHE A 45 6.90 19.42 9.19
N ASP A 46 5.98 20.31 9.57
CA ASP A 46 6.26 21.60 10.22
C ASP A 46 5.48 21.69 11.54
N GLY A 47 6.08 21.13 12.59
CA GLY A 47 5.42 20.97 13.89
C GLY A 47 4.20 20.05 13.79
N ASP A 48 3.01 20.61 14.04
CA ASP A 48 1.73 19.91 13.94
C ASP A 48 1.02 20.15 12.59
N GLU A 49 1.61 20.92 11.68
CA GLU A 49 1.14 21.00 10.30
C GLU A 49 1.93 20.02 9.43
N VAL A 50 1.21 19.23 8.63
CA VAL A 50 1.80 18.29 7.68
C VAL A 50 1.32 18.65 6.28
N THR A 51 2.26 18.75 5.34
CA THR A 51 1.94 18.75 3.91
C THR A 51 2.30 17.40 3.31
N LEU A 52 1.29 16.61 2.98
CA LEU A 52 1.44 15.34 2.29
C LEU A 52 1.39 15.57 0.77
N ARG A 53 2.48 15.23 0.10
CA ARG A 53 2.65 15.42 -1.35
C ARG A 53 2.22 14.17 -2.12
N ASN A 54 1.85 14.36 -3.37
CA ASN A 54 1.48 13.27 -4.29
C ASN A 54 0.32 12.39 -3.79
N VAL A 55 -0.69 13.01 -3.19
CA VAL A 55 -1.97 12.34 -2.85
C VAL A 55 -2.76 12.08 -4.13
N ARG A 56 -3.21 10.84 -4.30
CA ARG A 56 -3.97 10.41 -5.47
C ARG A 56 -5.44 10.84 -5.39
N ASP A 57 -5.97 11.41 -6.47
CA ASP A 57 -7.38 11.82 -6.56
C ASP A 57 -8.00 11.40 -7.91
N PHE A 58 -7.77 10.15 -8.30
CA PHE A 58 -8.19 9.65 -9.60
C PHE A 58 -9.71 9.54 -9.68
N ARG A 59 -10.27 9.92 -10.83
CA ARG A 59 -11.71 9.81 -11.09
C ARG A 59 -11.99 8.58 -11.93
N TRP A 60 -12.40 7.51 -11.26
CA TRP A 60 -12.66 6.22 -11.90
C TRP A 60 -14.05 6.13 -12.52
N ARG A 61 -14.10 5.77 -13.81
CA ARG A 61 -15.33 5.38 -14.52
C ARG A 61 -15.43 3.85 -14.61
N THR A 62 -14.30 3.17 -14.83
CA THR A 62 -14.17 1.70 -14.72
C THR A 62 -12.84 1.35 -14.05
N THR A 63 -12.50 0.07 -13.91
CA THR A 63 -11.18 -0.35 -13.37
C THR A 63 -10.01 -0.07 -14.30
N ARG A 64 -10.25 0.39 -15.53
CA ARG A 64 -9.22 0.68 -16.54
C ARG A 64 -9.38 2.05 -17.20
N ASP A 65 -10.44 2.77 -16.85
CA ASP A 65 -10.77 4.04 -17.44
C ASP A 65 -10.96 5.04 -16.30
N PHE A 66 -10.05 6.01 -16.21
CA PHE A 66 -9.99 7.01 -15.15
C PHE A 66 -9.34 8.31 -15.63
N ASP A 67 -9.62 9.43 -14.94
CA ASP A 67 -8.84 10.66 -15.09
C ASP A 67 -7.75 10.67 -14.02
N GLU A 68 -6.48 10.75 -14.44
CA GLU A 68 -5.33 10.86 -13.54
C GLU A 68 -5.30 12.27 -12.91
N ARG A 69 -5.18 12.31 -11.57
CA ARG A 69 -5.02 13.55 -10.80
C ARG A 69 -4.19 13.28 -9.55
N TRP A 70 -3.21 14.14 -9.32
CA TRP A 70 -2.39 14.16 -8.11
C TRP A 70 -2.53 15.52 -7.46
N THR A 71 -2.64 15.55 -6.15
CA THR A 71 -2.81 16.76 -5.35
C THR A 71 -1.93 16.69 -4.11
N ASP A 72 -1.72 17.84 -3.48
CA ASP A 72 -1.11 17.91 -2.16
C ASP A 72 -2.20 18.19 -1.12
N TRP A 73 -1.98 17.72 0.11
CA TRP A 73 -2.88 17.90 1.24
C TRP A 73 -2.14 18.52 2.41
N THR A 74 -2.66 19.62 2.94
CA THR A 74 -2.20 20.22 4.19
C THR A 74 -3.27 20.04 5.26
N PHE A 75 -2.85 19.55 6.43
CA PHE A 75 -3.72 19.22 7.57
C PHE A 75 -2.91 19.19 8.86
N ARG A 76 -3.59 19.21 10.01
CA ARG A 76 -2.94 18.92 11.29
C ARG A 76 -3.27 17.51 11.77
N PRO A 77 -2.27 16.66 12.10
CA PRO A 77 -2.56 15.35 12.67
C PRO A 77 -3.35 15.39 13.98
N SER A 78 -3.27 16.49 14.75
CA SER A 78 -4.09 16.72 15.94
C SER A 78 -5.58 16.88 15.66
N GLU A 79 -5.96 17.21 14.42
CA GLU A 79 -7.35 17.39 14.00
C GLU A 79 -8.02 16.06 13.60
N VAL A 80 -7.30 14.91 13.68
CA VAL A 80 -7.89 13.59 13.39
C VAL A 80 -8.85 13.17 14.51
N THR A 81 -10.10 12.93 14.13
CA THR A 81 -11.19 12.60 15.05
C THR A 81 -11.59 11.12 15.01
N ALA A 82 -11.42 10.45 13.87
CA ALA A 82 -11.75 9.04 13.71
C ALA A 82 -10.82 8.33 12.72
N ILE A 83 -10.71 7.01 12.89
CA ILE A 83 -10.03 6.12 11.96
C ILE A 83 -11.04 5.10 11.47
N TRP A 84 -11.02 4.83 10.17
CA TRP A 84 -11.90 3.87 9.52
C TRP A 84 -11.08 2.75 8.90
N LEU A 85 -11.43 1.52 9.24
CA LEU A 85 -10.90 0.32 8.63
C LEU A 85 -11.75 -0.07 7.43
N VAL A 86 -11.12 -0.16 6.27
CA VAL A 86 -11.77 -0.57 5.01
C VAL A 86 -11.28 -1.97 4.63
N LEU A 87 -12.20 -2.91 4.43
CA LEU A 87 -11.90 -4.27 4.01
C LEU A 87 -12.55 -4.57 2.66
N GLU A 88 -11.72 -4.78 1.63
CA GLU A 88 -12.17 -5.20 0.30
C GLU A 88 -11.92 -6.70 0.08
N TYR A 89 -12.99 -7.48 -0.05
CA TYR A 89 -12.91 -8.88 -0.47
C TYR A 89 -13.00 -8.98 -1.99
N PHE A 90 -11.91 -9.39 -2.66
CA PHE A 90 -11.80 -9.44 -4.13
C PHE A 90 -12.73 -10.45 -4.81
N ASP A 91 -12.90 -11.63 -4.18
CA ASP A 91 -13.87 -12.66 -4.58
C ASP A 91 -14.44 -13.28 -3.29
N PRO A 92 -15.63 -12.85 -2.83
CA PRO A 92 -16.24 -13.34 -1.61
C PRO A 92 -16.48 -14.86 -1.58
N LYS A 93 -16.39 -15.55 -2.73
CA LYS A 93 -16.59 -17.00 -2.85
C LYS A 93 -15.29 -17.80 -2.67
N ARG A 94 -14.13 -17.16 -2.72
CA ARG A 94 -12.81 -17.78 -2.53
C ARG A 94 -12.18 -17.24 -1.25
N LYS A 95 -11.31 -18.04 -0.62
CA LYS A 95 -10.66 -17.83 0.70
C LYS A 95 -10.64 -16.36 1.17
N PRO A 96 -11.05 -16.04 2.41
CA PRO A 96 -11.30 -14.66 2.85
C PRO A 96 -9.99 -13.90 3.08
N ILE A 97 -9.32 -13.52 2.00
CA ILE A 97 -8.21 -12.56 2.02
C ILE A 97 -8.81 -11.24 1.58
N ALA A 98 -8.88 -10.29 2.52
CA ALA A 98 -9.32 -8.93 2.24
C ALA A 98 -8.10 -8.03 2.05
N HIS A 99 -8.22 -7.08 1.11
CA HIS A 99 -7.33 -5.94 1.05
C HIS A 99 -7.74 -4.93 2.11
N THR A 100 -6.81 -4.56 2.96
CA THR A 100 -7.06 -3.65 4.07
C THR A 100 -6.55 -2.27 3.74
N LEU A 101 -7.40 -1.25 3.93
CA LEU A 101 -7.02 0.15 3.88
C LEU A 101 -7.42 0.83 5.19
N MET A 102 -6.76 1.93 5.50
CA MET A 102 -7.18 2.84 6.56
C MET A 102 -7.65 4.16 5.95
N SER A 103 -8.58 4.82 6.61
CA SER A 103 -8.99 6.19 6.30
C SER A 103 -9.01 7.00 7.58
N PHE A 104 -8.45 8.21 7.54
CA PHE A 104 -8.35 9.13 8.66
C PHE A 104 -9.32 10.27 8.44
N GLU A 105 -10.24 10.46 9.38
CA GLU A 105 -11.22 11.55 9.37
C GLU A 105 -10.73 12.71 10.23
N PHE A 106 -10.82 13.92 9.68
CA PHE A 106 -10.47 15.16 10.34
C PHE A 106 -11.73 15.86 10.87
N ASP A 107 -11.57 16.78 11.82
CA ASP A 107 -12.66 17.55 12.43
C ASP A 107 -13.49 18.37 11.44
N ASP A 108 -12.87 18.80 10.34
CA ASP A 108 -13.51 19.50 9.22
C ASP A 108 -14.30 18.58 8.27
N GLY A 109 -14.33 17.28 8.55
CA GLY A 109 -15.03 16.25 7.78
C GLY A 109 -14.27 15.77 6.55
N ARG A 110 -13.07 16.29 6.26
CA ARG A 110 -12.20 15.71 5.24
C ARG A 110 -11.73 14.32 5.67
N ARG A 111 -11.49 13.46 4.68
CA ARG A 111 -11.00 12.10 4.90
C ARG A 111 -9.87 11.76 3.95
N LEU A 112 -8.83 11.16 4.50
CA LEU A 112 -7.63 10.78 3.77
C LEU A 112 -7.39 9.28 3.94
N SER A 113 -7.36 8.55 2.82
CA SER A 113 -7.19 7.10 2.81
C SER A 113 -5.75 6.72 2.52
N CYS A 114 -5.24 5.73 3.24
CA CYS A 114 -3.98 5.06 2.97
C CYS A 114 -4.22 3.58 2.67
N SER A 115 -3.75 3.14 1.50
CA SER A 115 -3.68 1.74 1.12
C SER A 115 -2.23 1.27 1.18
N ILE A 116 -1.96 0.17 1.88
CA ILE A 116 -0.64 -0.47 1.84
C ILE A 116 -0.65 -1.37 0.60
N GLU A 117 0.14 -1.00 -0.39
CA GLU A 117 0.16 -1.65 -1.69
C GLU A 117 1.53 -2.24 -2.00
N VAL A 118 1.49 -3.26 -2.86
CA VAL A 118 2.66 -3.76 -3.55
C VAL A 118 2.87 -2.93 -4.83
N ARG A 119 4.05 -2.32 -4.97
CA ARG A 119 4.46 -1.61 -6.19
C ARG A 119 4.79 -2.64 -7.27
N ARG A 120 4.11 -2.52 -8.41
CA ARG A 120 4.23 -3.44 -9.57
C ARG A 120 4.87 -2.71 -10.73
N GLU A 121 5.85 -3.33 -11.36
CA GLU A 121 6.43 -2.83 -12.60
C GLU A 121 5.44 -3.01 -13.76
N VAL A 122 5.55 -2.16 -14.78
CA VAL A 122 4.71 -2.28 -16.00
C VAL A 122 4.91 -3.66 -16.63
N GLY A 123 3.81 -4.42 -16.78
CA GLY A 123 3.82 -5.77 -17.34
C GLY A 123 3.82 -6.91 -16.31
N GLU A 124 4.01 -6.63 -15.02
CA GLU A 124 3.97 -7.67 -13.99
C GLU A 124 2.54 -7.98 -13.55
N THR A 125 2.19 -9.26 -13.41
CA THR A 125 0.95 -9.71 -12.75
C THR A 125 1.24 -10.17 -11.33
N TYR A 126 0.43 -9.74 -10.36
CA TYR A 126 0.60 -10.11 -8.96
C TYR A 126 0.56 -11.64 -8.78
N HIS A 127 1.51 -12.16 -8.01
CA HIS A 127 1.57 -13.58 -7.63
C HIS A 127 1.95 -13.72 -6.14
N PRO A 128 1.12 -14.38 -5.30
CA PRO A 128 1.33 -14.45 -3.84
C PRO A 128 2.70 -15.02 -3.42
N ILE A 129 3.16 -16.06 -4.14
CA ILE A 129 4.45 -16.71 -3.89
C ILE A 129 5.64 -15.77 -4.13
N ARG A 130 5.54 -14.86 -5.11
CA ARG A 130 6.59 -13.86 -5.39
C ARG A 130 6.66 -12.81 -4.27
N GLY A 131 5.52 -12.45 -3.67
CA GLY A 131 5.45 -11.56 -2.52
C GLY A 131 6.11 -12.13 -1.26
N MET A 132 6.01 -13.45 -1.03
CA MET A 132 6.71 -14.12 0.08
C MET A 132 8.25 -14.13 -0.08
N LEU A 133 8.76 -13.87 -1.29
CA LEU A 133 10.19 -13.91 -1.62
C LEU A 133 10.84 -12.52 -1.73
N ARG A 134 10.22 -11.47 -1.16
CA ARG A 134 10.69 -10.07 -1.24
C ARG A 134 10.84 -9.52 -2.67
N GLN A 135 10.03 -9.99 -3.61
CA GLN A 135 10.12 -9.57 -5.01
C GLN A 135 9.29 -8.31 -5.33
N TYR A 136 8.60 -7.75 -4.36
CA TYR A 136 7.79 -6.55 -4.54
C TYR A 136 8.19 -5.48 -3.55
N GLU A 137 8.10 -4.25 -4.00
CA GLU A 137 8.31 -3.08 -3.16
C GLU A 137 7.01 -2.72 -2.47
N LEU A 138 7.12 -2.22 -1.23
CA LEU A 138 5.97 -1.77 -0.45
C LEU A 138 5.79 -0.27 -0.68
N LEU A 139 4.57 0.17 -0.94
CA LEU A 139 4.22 1.57 -1.08
C LEU A 139 2.99 1.89 -0.23
N TYR A 140 3.00 3.05 0.40
CA TYR A 140 1.82 3.61 1.07
C TYR A 140 1.16 4.56 0.08
N VAL A 141 0.06 4.11 -0.54
CA VAL A 141 -0.71 4.92 -1.48
C VAL A 141 -1.70 5.75 -0.69
N TRP A 142 -1.43 7.04 -0.61
CA TRP A 142 -2.34 8.03 -0.05
C TRP A 142 -3.27 8.58 -1.12
N ALA A 143 -4.56 8.62 -0.82
CA ALA A 143 -5.58 9.02 -1.78
C ALA A 143 -6.83 9.59 -1.11
N THR A 144 -7.65 10.30 -1.89
CA THR A 144 -9.02 10.62 -1.47
C THR A 144 -9.85 9.34 -1.38
N GLU A 145 -10.84 9.30 -0.47
CA GLU A 145 -11.75 8.13 -0.38
C GLU A 145 -12.50 7.86 -1.70
N SER A 146 -12.87 8.93 -2.42
CA SER A 146 -13.54 8.84 -3.72
C SER A 146 -12.72 8.11 -4.78
N ASP A 147 -11.39 8.15 -4.66
CA ASP A 147 -10.44 7.37 -5.44
C ASP A 147 -10.27 5.96 -4.87
N SER A 148 -9.60 5.81 -3.72
CA SER A 148 -9.11 4.51 -3.25
C SER A 148 -10.24 3.55 -2.88
N ILE A 149 -11.25 4.04 -2.16
CA ILE A 149 -12.42 3.26 -1.77
C ILE A 149 -13.41 3.23 -2.92
N GLY A 150 -13.56 4.35 -3.64
CA GLY A 150 -14.50 4.48 -4.74
C GLY A 150 -14.29 3.49 -5.89
N VAL A 151 -13.05 3.26 -6.32
CA VAL A 151 -12.76 2.24 -7.35
C VAL A 151 -13.15 0.83 -6.89
N ARG A 152 -12.96 0.54 -5.61
CA ARG A 152 -13.24 -0.77 -4.99
C ARG A 152 -14.72 -1.02 -4.82
N ALA A 153 -15.45 0.01 -4.37
CA ALA A 153 -16.88 -0.09 -4.12
C ALA A 153 -17.73 0.03 -5.39
N ARG A 154 -17.33 0.86 -6.37
CA ARG A 154 -18.15 1.17 -7.56
C ARG A 154 -17.72 0.46 -8.83
N CYS A 155 -16.41 0.32 -9.05
CA CYS A 155 -15.89 -0.16 -10.33
C CYS A 155 -15.57 -1.67 -10.31
N ARG A 156 -15.18 -2.23 -9.17
CA ARG A 156 -14.87 -3.66 -9.01
C ARG A 156 -16.12 -4.47 -8.67
N ARG A 157 -16.88 -4.88 -9.70
CA ARG A 157 -18.21 -5.53 -9.56
C ARG A 157 -18.26 -6.78 -8.67
N ASN A 158 -17.16 -7.53 -8.59
CA ASN A 158 -17.10 -8.76 -7.79
C ASN A 158 -16.59 -8.51 -6.37
N SER A 159 -16.02 -7.33 -6.10
CA SER A 159 -15.49 -6.98 -4.79
C SER A 159 -16.63 -6.62 -3.83
N LYS A 160 -16.47 -6.99 -2.55
CA LYS A 160 -17.31 -6.47 -1.46
C LYS A 160 -16.46 -5.64 -0.52
N THR A 161 -16.80 -4.36 -0.39
CA THR A 161 -16.10 -3.41 0.48
C THR A 161 -16.93 -3.18 1.75
N HIS A 162 -16.29 -3.35 2.91
CA HIS A 162 -16.88 -3.07 4.22
C HIS A 162 -16.11 -1.93 4.87
N LEU A 163 -16.82 -1.12 5.65
CA LEU A 163 -16.27 0.00 6.39
C LEU A 163 -16.61 -0.19 7.87
N PHE A 164 -15.59 -0.10 8.71
CA PHE A 164 -15.73 -0.21 10.16
C PHE A 164 -15.03 0.96 10.81
N GLU A 165 -15.65 1.57 11.81
CA GLU A 165 -14.97 2.54 12.66
C GLU A 165 -13.96 1.80 13.54
N GLY A 166 -12.71 2.26 13.50
CA GLY A 166 -11.61 1.74 14.31
C GLY A 166 -11.60 2.42 15.67
N ILE A 167 -11.90 1.68 16.73
CA ILE A 167 -11.78 2.20 18.09
C ILE A 167 -10.31 2.18 18.50
N VAL A 168 -9.67 3.34 18.52
CA VAL A 168 -8.30 3.49 18.98
C VAL A 168 -8.30 3.92 20.45
N LEU A 169 -7.93 2.99 21.33
CA LEU A 169 -7.92 3.22 22.78
C LEU A 169 -6.74 4.10 23.18
N GLY A 170 -6.97 5.09 24.04
CA GLY A 170 -5.96 5.99 24.59
C GLY A 170 -6.04 7.40 24.01
N GLU A 171 -5.77 8.39 24.85
CA GLU A 171 -5.74 9.80 24.44
C GLU A 171 -4.72 10.00 23.33
N ASP A 172 -5.06 10.81 22.32
CA ASP A 172 -4.16 11.20 21.23
C ASP A 172 -3.70 10.06 20.29
N ASN A 173 -4.21 8.83 20.46
CA ASN A 173 -3.73 7.71 19.65
C ASN A 173 -4.21 7.74 18.19
N HIS A 174 -5.28 8.46 17.85
CA HIS A 174 -5.68 8.70 16.46
C HIS A 174 -4.59 9.47 15.71
N ARG A 175 -4.11 10.58 16.29
CA ARG A 175 -2.98 11.36 15.81
C ARG A 175 -1.73 10.49 15.66
N ARG A 176 -1.35 9.78 16.73
CA ARG A 176 -0.13 8.95 16.73
C ARG A 176 -0.17 7.86 15.66
N LEU A 177 -1.34 7.28 15.37
CA LEU A 177 -1.46 6.31 14.30
C LEU A 177 -1.28 6.95 12.93
N LEU A 178 -1.88 8.12 12.68
CA LEU A 178 -1.66 8.87 11.45
C LEU A 178 -0.18 9.23 11.27
N GLU A 179 0.45 9.80 12.30
CA GLU A 179 1.88 10.14 12.27
C GLU A 179 2.76 8.92 12.00
N SER A 180 2.45 7.77 12.59
CA SER A 180 3.16 6.51 12.33
C SER A 180 3.08 6.12 10.85
N PHE A 181 1.90 6.24 10.23
CA PHE A 181 1.72 5.99 8.80
C PHE A 181 2.48 6.98 7.92
N LEU A 182 2.48 8.26 8.27
CA LEU A 182 3.20 9.31 7.54
C LEU A 182 4.73 9.13 7.64
N ARG A 183 5.26 8.85 8.83
CA ARG A 183 6.70 8.56 9.02
C ARG A 183 7.11 7.34 8.22
N ARG A 184 6.30 6.26 8.27
CA ARG A 184 6.56 5.07 7.47
C ARG A 184 6.51 5.34 5.96
N THR A 185 5.70 6.31 5.54
CA THR A 185 5.66 6.75 4.14
C THR A 185 6.98 7.38 3.73
N ASN A 186 7.56 8.24 4.57
CA ASN A 186 8.88 8.83 4.31
C ASN A 186 9.99 7.78 4.31
N ASP A 187 9.99 6.84 5.27
CA ASP A 187 10.96 5.73 5.30
C ASP A 187 10.98 4.85 4.04
N LEU A 188 9.85 4.79 3.31
CA LEU A 188 9.72 4.05 2.05
C LEU A 188 10.06 4.91 0.84
N HIS A 189 9.89 6.23 0.95
CA HIS A 189 10.21 7.19 -0.08
C HIS A 189 11.72 7.39 -0.22
N ASP A 190 12.42 7.52 0.92
CA ASP A 190 13.85 7.79 1.03
C ASP A 190 14.72 6.54 0.82
#